data_AF-W2CJ99-F1
#
_entry.id   AF-W2CJ99-F1
#
_cell.length_a   1.000
_cell.length_b   1.000
_cell.length_c   1.000
_cell.angle_alpha   90.00
_cell.angle_beta   90.00
_cell.angle_gamma   90.00
#
_symmetry.space_group_name_H-M   'P 1'
#
loop_
_entity.id
_entity.type
_entity.pdbx_description
1 polymer ?
#
loop_
_entity_poly.entity_id
_entity_poly.type
_entity_poly.pdbx_seq_one_letter_code
_entity_poly.pdbx_strand_id
1 'polypeptide(L)'
;MKEKDTNKAGRTFLDVYPGETHPQKAEPSGQSLHAESAPTPKRISAKMRRGTLEAYKQTFLVPAKLTDRRAVYLSRVTQERADFVARRLGDRSANLSSFVEHIVRAHLEDYAEEIEEWRKL
;
A
#
# COMPACT_ATOMS: atom_id res chain seq x y z
N MET A 1 17.14 -8.80 -46.42
CA MET A 1 16.40 -9.48 -45.33
C MET A 1 17.27 -9.46 -44.08
N LYS A 2 16.83 -8.80 -43.01
CA LYS A 2 17.42 -8.94 -41.66
C LYS A 2 16.22 -9.14 -40.73
N GLU A 3 16.02 -10.37 -40.31
CA GLU A 3 14.96 -10.74 -39.38
C GLU A 3 15.22 -10.11 -38.01
N LYS A 4 14.12 -9.63 -37.42
CA LYS A 4 14.04 -9.15 -36.05
C LYS A 4 13.66 -10.33 -35.19
N ASP A 5 14.51 -10.69 -34.23
CA ASP A 5 14.08 -11.52 -33.12
C ASP A 5 13.96 -10.67 -31.87
N THR A 6 12.69 -10.45 -31.52
CA THR A 6 12.25 -10.00 -30.21
C THR A 6 12.37 -11.17 -29.23
N ASN A 7 13.06 -11.00 -28.10
CA ASN A 7 12.76 -11.83 -26.93
C ASN A 7 12.60 -10.97 -25.67
N LYS A 8 11.43 -11.17 -25.07
CA LYS A 8 10.88 -10.60 -23.85
C LYS A 8 10.87 -11.72 -22.80
N ALA A 9 11.70 -11.60 -21.78
CA ALA A 9 11.53 -12.23 -20.47
C ALA A 9 12.30 -11.34 -19.50
N GLY A 10 11.75 -10.77 -18.43
CA GLY A 10 10.79 -11.36 -17.52
C GLY A 10 11.53 -11.68 -16.22
N ARG A 11 11.22 -10.90 -15.17
CA ARG A 11 11.41 -11.21 -13.74
C ARG A 11 12.84 -11.20 -13.18
N THR A 12 13.16 -10.08 -12.53
CA THR A 12 13.97 -10.06 -11.30
C THR A 12 13.26 -9.15 -10.31
N PHE A 13 12.41 -9.76 -9.48
CA PHE A 13 11.77 -9.12 -8.33
C PHE A 13 12.36 -9.82 -7.11
N LEU A 14 12.95 -9.02 -6.21
CA LEU A 14 13.78 -9.39 -5.04
C LEU A 14 15.16 -9.98 -5.36
N ASP A 15 16.19 -9.13 -5.28
CA ASP A 15 17.49 -9.41 -4.65
C ASP A 15 17.94 -8.09 -4.01
N VAL A 16 17.87 -7.96 -2.68
CA VAL A 16 18.94 -8.29 -1.73
C VAL A 16 20.13 -7.34 -1.87
N TYR A 17 20.29 -6.45 -0.89
CA TYR A 17 21.57 -5.87 -0.50
C TYR A 17 21.74 -6.02 1.02
N PRO A 18 22.60 -6.95 1.50
CA PRO A 18 23.20 -6.90 2.81
C PRO A 18 24.61 -6.31 2.68
N GLY A 19 24.87 -5.18 3.35
CA GLY A 19 26.21 -4.62 3.51
C GLY A 19 26.66 -4.75 4.96
N GLU A 20 27.65 -5.60 5.19
CA GLU A 20 28.36 -5.94 6.44
C GLU A 20 29.19 -4.73 6.97
N THR A 21 29.71 -4.54 8.19
CA THR A 21 30.29 -5.35 9.29
C THR A 21 30.27 -4.45 10.57
N HIS A 22 30.21 -4.89 11.84
CA HIS A 22 31.26 -5.54 12.64
C HIS A 22 30.67 -5.90 14.05
N PRO A 23 31.10 -6.97 14.72
CA PRO A 23 30.52 -7.39 16.00
C PRO A 23 31.20 -6.71 17.20
N GLN A 24 30.42 -6.12 18.11
CA GLN A 24 30.90 -5.79 19.45
C GLN A 24 30.05 -6.52 20.49
N LYS A 25 30.70 -7.49 21.15
CA LYS A 25 30.20 -8.26 22.27
C LYS A 25 30.04 -7.32 23.48
N ALA A 26 28.80 -7.16 23.93
CA ALA A 26 28.50 -6.66 25.27
C ALA A 26 27.33 -7.48 25.82
N GLU A 27 27.62 -8.35 26.79
CA GLU A 27 26.56 -8.88 27.66
C GLU A 27 26.26 -7.86 28.75
N PRO A 28 24.98 -7.68 29.07
CA PRO A 28 24.60 -7.54 30.46
C PRO A 28 23.57 -8.62 30.84
N SER A 29 23.97 -9.35 31.87
CA SER A 29 23.17 -10.19 32.75
C SER A 29 21.84 -9.54 33.17
N GLY A 30 20.79 -10.35 33.27
CA GLY A 30 19.76 -10.18 34.30
C GLY A 30 18.33 -9.96 33.82
N GLN A 31 17.49 -10.97 34.10
CA GLN A 31 16.09 -10.85 34.57
C GLN A 31 15.04 -10.44 33.52
N SER A 32 14.31 -11.40 32.94
CA SER A 32 13.08 -12.05 33.47
C SER A 32 11.80 -11.33 33.04
N LEU A 33 10.90 -12.11 32.42
CA LEU A 33 9.47 -11.85 32.20
C LEU A 33 9.24 -10.66 31.22
N HIS A 34 8.74 -10.84 30.01
CA HIS A 34 7.50 -11.49 29.64
C HIS A 34 7.66 -12.06 28.24
N ALA A 35 7.37 -13.36 28.08
CA ALA A 35 7.02 -13.89 26.77
C ALA A 35 5.65 -13.28 26.40
N GLU A 36 5.66 -12.03 25.94
CA GLU A 36 4.53 -11.45 25.26
C GLU A 36 4.31 -12.31 24.03
N SER A 37 3.26 -13.12 24.09
CA SER A 37 2.85 -13.97 22.99
C SER A 37 2.67 -13.08 21.77
N ALA A 38 3.66 -13.10 20.86
CA ALA A 38 3.51 -12.53 19.55
C ALA A 38 2.17 -13.01 19.00
N PRO A 39 1.28 -12.12 18.52
CA PRO A 39 -0.03 -12.52 18.06
C PRO A 39 0.19 -13.55 16.95
N THR A 40 -0.08 -14.82 17.25
CA THR A 40 -0.01 -15.89 16.27
C THR A 40 -0.85 -15.43 15.08
N PRO A 41 -0.35 -15.50 13.84
CA PRO A 41 -1.06 -14.97 12.69
C PRO A 41 -2.38 -15.72 12.57
N LYS A 42 -3.46 -15.09 13.05
CA LYS A 42 -4.81 -15.64 13.05
C LYS A 42 -5.13 -15.99 11.60
N ARG A 43 -5.36 -17.28 11.32
CA ARG A 43 -5.62 -17.76 9.97
C ARG A 43 -6.93 -17.15 9.47
N ILE A 44 -6.85 -16.03 8.75
CA ILE A 44 -8.02 -15.38 8.14
C ILE A 44 -8.63 -16.37 7.15
N SER A 45 -9.88 -16.76 7.41
CA SER A 45 -10.63 -17.63 6.50
C SER A 45 -10.75 -16.98 5.12
N ALA A 46 -10.82 -17.79 4.06
CA ALA A 46 -11.09 -17.28 2.71
C ALA A 46 -12.37 -16.43 2.65
N LYS A 47 -13.39 -16.73 3.47
CA LYS A 47 -14.60 -15.92 3.59
C LYS A 47 -14.30 -14.52 4.15
N MET A 48 -13.47 -14.44 5.20
CA MET A 48 -13.05 -13.17 5.78
C MET A 48 -12.21 -12.35 4.80
N ARG A 49 -11.24 -12.98 4.11
CA ARG A 49 -10.44 -12.28 3.08
C ARG A 49 -11.30 -11.67 1.99
N ARG A 50 -12.32 -12.41 1.54
CA ARG A 50 -13.32 -11.91 0.58
C ARG A 50 -14.10 -10.72 1.15
N GLY A 51 -14.59 -10.82 2.39
CA GLY A 51 -15.29 -9.71 3.05
C GLY A 51 -14.44 -8.44 3.17
N THR A 52 -13.18 -8.57 3.59
CA THR A 52 -12.25 -7.44 3.67
C THR A 52 -11.96 -6.84 2.29
N LEU A 53 -11.83 -7.67 1.25
CA LEU A 53 -11.64 -7.19 -0.12
C LEU A 53 -12.86 -6.42 -0.65
N GLU A 54 -14.07 -6.92 -0.40
CA GLU A 54 -15.29 -6.25 -0.85
C GLU A 54 -15.50 -4.92 -0.12
N ALA A 55 -15.21 -4.86 1.19
CA ALA A 55 -15.20 -3.60 1.93
C ALA A 55 -14.20 -2.60 1.33
N TYR A 56 -12.98 -3.05 1.05
CA TYR A 56 -11.95 -2.21 0.42
C TYR A 56 -12.39 -1.66 -0.94
N LYS A 57 -12.99 -2.51 -1.78
CA LYS A 57 -13.52 -2.09 -3.09
C LYS A 57 -14.61 -1.03 -2.93
N GLN A 58 -15.54 -1.24 -2.01
CA GLN A 58 -16.65 -0.32 -1.76
C GLN A 58 -16.15 1.04 -1.25
N THR A 59 -15.09 1.08 -0.46
CA THR A 59 -14.53 2.33 0.05
C THR A 59 -13.69 3.07 -0.99
N PHE A 60 -12.80 2.37 -1.70
CA PHE A 60 -11.76 3.03 -2.48
C PHE A 60 -11.91 2.89 -4.00
N LEU A 61 -12.58 1.84 -4.47
CA LEU A 61 -12.59 1.47 -5.89
C LEU A 61 -13.95 1.70 -6.58
N VAL A 62 -14.86 2.42 -5.93
CA VAL A 62 -16.09 2.90 -6.55
C VAL A 62 -15.75 3.97 -7.60
N PRO A 63 -16.37 3.94 -8.78
CA PRO A 63 -16.19 5.01 -9.76
C PRO A 63 -16.73 6.33 -9.24
N ALA A 64 -15.87 7.34 -9.12
CA ALA A 64 -16.27 8.70 -8.77
C ALA A 64 -16.36 9.57 -10.03
N LYS A 65 -17.39 10.42 -10.10
CA LYS A 65 -17.45 11.51 -11.09
C LYS A 65 -16.77 12.73 -10.47
N LEU A 66 -15.51 12.95 -10.82
CA LEU A 66 -14.79 14.14 -10.37
C LEU A 66 -15.21 15.34 -11.23
N THR A 67 -15.87 16.33 -10.62
CA THR A 67 -16.08 17.69 -11.17
C THR A 67 -14.97 18.61 -10.68
N ASP A 68 -14.73 19.75 -11.35
CA ASP A 68 -13.77 20.78 -10.93
C ASP A 68 -12.36 20.27 -10.59
N ARG A 69 -11.86 19.38 -11.46
CA ARG A 69 -10.63 18.62 -11.24
C ARG A 69 -9.41 19.53 -11.12
N ARG A 70 -8.57 19.21 -10.14
CA ARG A 70 -7.22 19.79 -10.00
C ARG A 70 -6.17 18.69 -10.19
N ALA A 71 -5.08 19.04 -10.87
CA ALA A 71 -3.97 18.11 -11.06
C ALA A 71 -3.09 18.09 -9.80
N VAL A 72 -2.65 16.89 -9.40
CA VAL A 72 -1.65 16.68 -8.35
C VAL A 72 -0.53 15.84 -8.93
N TYR A 73 0.71 16.21 -8.62
CA TYR A 73 1.87 15.44 -9.06
C TYR A 73 2.13 14.29 -8.09
N LEU A 74 2.31 13.11 -8.64
CA LEU A 74 2.75 11.93 -7.90
C LEU A 74 4.11 11.51 -8.43
N SER A 75 4.93 10.92 -7.55
CA SER A 75 6.12 10.20 -8.03
C SER A 75 5.70 9.08 -8.98
N ARG A 76 6.54 8.76 -9.97
CA ARG A 76 6.28 7.66 -10.90
C ARG A 76 6.00 6.35 -10.16
N VAL A 77 6.79 6.05 -9.13
CA VAL A 77 6.66 4.82 -8.32
C VAL A 77 5.31 4.78 -7.61
N THR A 78 4.86 5.89 -7.03
CA THR A 78 3.55 5.98 -6.37
C THR A 78 2.41 5.82 -7.38
N GLN A 79 2.52 6.47 -8.54
CA GLN A 79 1.52 6.39 -9.59
C GLN A 79 1.37 4.95 -10.11
N GLU A 80 2.47 4.26 -10.41
CA GLU A 80 2.45 2.88 -10.90
C GLU A 80 1.84 1.92 -9.86
N ARG A 81 2.14 2.10 -8.57
CA ARG A 81 1.53 1.30 -7.48
C ARG A 81 0.04 1.54 -7.37
N ALA A 82 -0.40 2.79 -7.45
CA ALA A 82 -1.82 3.13 -7.36
C ALA A 82 -2.60 2.64 -8.60
N ASP A 83 -2.02 2.77 -9.80
CA ASP A 83 -2.62 2.29 -11.05
C ASP A 83 -2.75 0.76 -11.05
N PHE A 84 -1.74 0.05 -10.55
CA PHE A 84 -1.80 -1.40 -10.38
C PHE A 84 -2.99 -1.82 -9.50
N VAL A 85 -3.20 -1.15 -8.36
CA VAL A 85 -4.32 -1.43 -7.47
C VAL A 85 -5.65 -1.18 -8.16
N ALA A 86 -5.82 0.01 -8.76
CA ALA A 86 -7.06 0.39 -9.45
C ALA A 86 -7.42 -0.58 -10.58
N ARG A 87 -6.45 -1.02 -11.38
CA ARG A 87 -6.69 -1.95 -12.51
C ARG A 87 -6.85 -3.40 -12.09
N ARG A 88 -6.17 -3.82 -11.02
CA ARG A 88 -6.14 -5.23 -10.61
C ARG A 88 -7.32 -5.60 -9.72
N LEU A 89 -7.71 -4.68 -8.84
CA LEU A 89 -8.77 -4.90 -7.85
C LEU A 89 -10.08 -4.20 -8.22
N GLY A 90 -10.02 -3.15 -9.03
CA GLY A 90 -11.20 -2.41 -9.45
C GLY A 90 -11.94 -3.09 -10.60
N ASP A 91 -13.24 -2.80 -10.70
CA ASP A 91 -14.05 -3.20 -11.84
C ASP A 91 -13.72 -2.34 -13.08
N ARG A 92 -14.35 -2.63 -14.22
CA ARG A 92 -14.07 -1.95 -15.51
C ARG A 92 -14.14 -0.41 -15.45
N SER A 93 -14.85 0.15 -14.48
CA SER A 93 -15.06 1.59 -14.30
C SER A 93 -14.18 2.24 -13.23
N ALA A 94 -13.42 1.46 -12.45
CA ALA A 94 -12.47 1.99 -11.49
C ALA A 94 -11.29 2.64 -12.23
N ASN A 95 -10.91 3.84 -11.82
CA ASN A 95 -9.79 4.56 -12.41
C ASN A 95 -8.86 5.10 -11.33
N LEU A 96 -7.62 5.38 -11.74
CA LEU A 96 -6.58 5.90 -10.84
C LEU A 96 -7.04 7.17 -10.12
N SER A 97 -7.70 8.09 -10.83
CA SER A 97 -8.15 9.36 -10.25
C SER A 97 -9.21 9.16 -9.17
N SER A 98 -10.22 8.31 -9.39
CA SER A 98 -11.21 8.01 -8.37
C SER A 98 -10.60 7.29 -7.18
N PHE A 99 -9.64 6.39 -7.42
CA PHE A 99 -8.94 5.69 -6.35
C PHE A 99 -8.12 6.63 -5.45
N VAL A 100 -7.32 7.51 -6.07
CA VAL A 100 -6.52 8.50 -5.34
C VAL A 100 -7.43 9.48 -4.59
N GLU A 101 -8.51 9.93 -5.21
CA GLU A 101 -9.51 10.79 -4.58
C GLU A 101 -10.09 10.16 -3.30
N HIS A 102 -10.47 8.87 -3.34
CA HIS A 102 -10.99 8.19 -2.17
C HIS A 102 -9.95 8.01 -1.06
N ILE A 103 -8.69 7.75 -1.40
CA ILE A 103 -7.60 7.69 -0.41
C ILE A 103 -7.45 9.03 0.28
N VAL A 104 -7.36 10.12 -0.49
CA VAL A 104 -7.17 11.46 0.05
C VAL A 104 -8.36 11.86 0.92
N ARG A 105 -9.59 11.59 0.46
CA ARG A 105 -10.79 11.89 1.23
C ARG A 105 -10.85 11.12 2.54
N ALA A 106 -10.66 9.80 2.51
CA ALA A 106 -10.65 8.98 3.72
C ALA A 106 -9.59 9.44 4.70
N HIS A 107 -8.38 9.77 4.22
CA HIS A 107 -7.33 10.32 5.07
C HIS A 107 -7.72 11.66 5.71
N LEU A 108 -8.37 12.55 4.97
CA LEU A 108 -8.82 13.83 5.52
C LEU A 108 -9.97 13.66 6.52
N GLU A 109 -10.86 12.70 6.30
CA GLU A 109 -11.96 12.37 7.22
C GLU A 109 -11.44 11.71 8.51
N ASP A 110 -10.55 10.73 8.39
CA ASP A 110 -9.97 9.97 9.52
C ASP A 110 -9.15 10.85 10.46
N TYR A 111 -8.55 11.93 9.95
CA TYR A 111 -7.66 12.83 10.70
C TYR A 111 -8.23 14.26 10.84
N ALA A 112 -9.52 14.47 10.57
CA ALA A 112 -10.10 15.81 10.54
C ALA A 112 -9.95 16.57 11.87
N GLU A 113 -10.13 15.85 13.00
CA GLU A 113 -10.02 16.42 14.35
C GLU A 113 -8.57 16.80 14.66
N GLU A 114 -7.63 15.88 14.43
CA GLU A 114 -6.20 16.09 14.68
C GLU A 114 -5.62 17.21 13.80
N ILE A 115 -6.03 17.27 12.54
CA ILE A 115 -5.62 18.34 11.62
C ILE A 115 -6.10 19.71 12.14
N GLU A 116 -7.32 19.80 12.67
CA GLU A 116 -7.86 21.05 13.23
C GLU A 116 -7.22 21.42 14.58
N GLU A 117 -6.80 20.43 15.38
CA GLU A 117 -5.99 20.68 16.57
C GLU A 117 -4.60 21.24 16.19
N TRP A 118 -3.90 20.61 15.24
CA TRP A 118 -2.58 21.06 14.79
C TRP A 118 -2.61 22.41 14.10
N ARG A 119 -3.72 22.78 13.47
CA ARG A 119 -3.90 24.09 12.85
C ARG A 119 -3.88 25.26 13.85
N LYS A 120 -4.21 25.01 15.12
CA LYS A 120 -4.29 26.03 16.18
C LYS A 120 -2.97 26.23 16.92
N LEU A 121 -1.97 25.39 16.68
CA LEU A 121 -0.60 25.53 17.18
C LEU A 121 0.16 26.60 16.40
#